data_AF-A0A528BRG7-F1
#
_entry.id   AF-A0A528BRG7-F1
#
_cell.length_a   1.000
_cell.length_b   1.000
_cell.length_c   1.000
_cell.angle_alpha   90.00
_cell.angle_beta   90.00
_cell.angle_gamma   90.00
#
_symmetry.space_group_name_H-M   'P 1'
#
loop_
_entity.id
_entity.type
_entity.pdbx_description
1 polymer ?
#
loop_
_entity_poly.entity_id
_entity_poly.type
_entity_poly.pdbx_seq_one_letter_code
_entity_poly.pdbx_strand_id
1 'polypeptide(L)'
;MTTSFLPEFKVVPVPGGYRGSYRLFEDKPFRLIPGAENHPTAGQALNAAKAYVRERLNPPIRGEITEVRDVLGLHQWHAERAARESARQEEVLGAIIVKGKQVAIERRKVRA
;
A
#
# COMPACT_ATOMS: atom_id res chain seq x y z
N MET A 1 -32.70 9.08 16.76
CA MET A 1 -31.49 9.66 17.38
C MET A 1 -30.30 9.23 16.55
N THR A 2 -29.77 10.13 15.74
CA THR A 2 -28.61 9.87 14.88
C THR A 2 -27.35 9.98 15.73
N THR A 3 -26.88 8.88 16.32
CA THR A 3 -25.55 8.83 16.92
C THR A 3 -24.54 9.09 15.81
N SER A 4 -24.03 10.32 15.72
CA SER A 4 -22.95 10.63 14.80
C SER A 4 -21.72 9.83 15.20
N PHE A 5 -21.29 8.91 14.34
CA PHE A 5 -20.11 8.06 14.55
C PHE A 5 -18.80 8.80 14.21
N LEU A 6 -18.89 10.01 13.67
CA LEU A 6 -17.73 10.76 13.22
C LEU A 6 -17.15 11.59 14.37
N PRO A 7 -15.81 11.60 14.53
CA PRO A 7 -15.16 12.49 15.48
C PRO A 7 -15.45 13.96 15.17
N GLU A 8 -15.76 14.72 16.21
CA GLU A 8 -15.92 16.17 16.16
C GLU A 8 -14.69 16.87 16.72
N PHE A 9 -14.41 18.06 16.19
CA PHE A 9 -13.24 18.86 16.55
C PHE A 9 -13.65 20.29 16.84
N LYS A 10 -13.10 20.85 17.92
CA LYS A 10 -13.30 22.24 18.32
C LYS A 10 -11.98 22.87 18.70
N VAL A 11 -11.89 24.18 18.54
CA VAL A 11 -10.74 24.98 18.97
C VAL A 11 -11.10 25.69 20.26
N VAL A 12 -10.20 25.65 21.23
CA VAL A 12 -10.33 26.34 22.51
C VAL A 12 -9.29 27.46 22.57
N PRO A 13 -9.69 28.74 22.65
CA PRO A 13 -8.75 29.82 22.88
C PRO A 13 -8.18 29.74 24.30
N VAL A 14 -6.87 29.90 24.43
CA VAL A 14 -6.15 29.85 25.72
C VAL A 14 -5.14 31.01 25.78
N PRO A 15 -4.67 31.41 26.98
CA PRO A 15 -3.60 32.40 27.08
C PRO A 15 -2.37 31.94 26.29
N GLY A 16 -1.93 32.75 25.33
CA GLY A 16 -0.80 32.44 24.46
C GLY A 16 -1.14 31.63 23.19
N GLY A 17 -2.42 31.41 22.86
CA GLY A 17 -2.80 30.88 21.56
C GLY A 17 -4.09 30.05 21.56
N TYR A 18 -4.07 28.92 20.86
CA TYR A 18 -5.21 28.05 20.65
C TYR A 18 -4.83 26.59 20.92
N ARG A 19 -5.74 25.84 21.52
CA ARG A 19 -5.60 24.39 21.70
C ARG A 19 -6.71 23.63 20.98
N GLY A 20 -6.34 22.49 20.42
CA GLY A 20 -7.27 21.58 19.80
C GLY A 20 -8.02 20.75 20.84
N SER A 21 -9.30 20.53 20.60
CA SER A 21 -10.14 19.59 21.36
C SER A 21 -10.88 18.67 20.41
N TYR A 22 -11.16 17.46 20.87
CA TYR A 22 -11.84 16.44 20.10
C TYR A 22 -12.89 15.70 20.93
N ARG A 23 -13.89 15.15 20.25
CA ARG A 23 -14.90 14.27 20.80
C ARG A 23 -15.10 13.12 19.83
N LEU A 24 -14.98 11.87 20.29
CA LEU A 24 -15.09 10.70 19.42
C LEU A 24 -16.55 10.33 19.10
N PHE A 25 -17.44 10.49 20.07
CA PHE A 25 -18.86 10.18 19.95
C PHE A 25 -19.67 11.28 20.60
N GLU A 26 -20.87 11.53 20.08
CA GLU A 26 -21.74 12.61 20.50
C GLU A 26 -22.10 12.57 22.00
N ASP A 27 -22.20 11.37 22.59
CA ASP A 27 -22.50 11.15 24.00
C ASP A 27 -21.31 11.44 24.94
N LYS A 28 -20.11 11.68 24.41
CA LYS A 28 -18.90 11.94 25.20
C LYS A 28 -18.63 13.44 25.35
N PRO A 29 -17.94 13.87 26.41
CA PRO A 29 -17.46 15.25 26.50
C PRO A 29 -16.31 15.49 25.53
N PHE A 30 -16.13 16.75 25.12
CA PHE A 30 -14.91 17.18 24.43
C PHE A 30 -13.70 17.03 25.36
N ARG A 31 -12.59 16.55 24.79
CA ARG A 31 -11.31 16.38 25.48
C ARG A 31 -10.25 17.22 24.78
N LEU A 32 -9.40 17.88 25.57
CA LEU A 32 -8.20 18.52 25.05
C LEU A 32 -7.17 17.46 24.64
N ILE A 33 -6.33 17.79 23.67
CA ILE A 33 -5.20 16.92 23.30
C ILE A 33 -4.20 16.92 24.47
N PRO A 34 -3.89 15.76 25.05
CA PRO A 34 -2.95 15.68 26.17
C PRO A 34 -1.53 16.04 25.70
N GLY A 35 -0.84 16.90 26.47
CA GLY A 35 0.53 17.31 26.17
C GLY A 35 0.72 18.25 24.97
N ALA A 36 -0.36 18.66 24.30
CA ALA A 36 -0.26 19.56 23.14
C ALA A 36 0.13 20.98 23.56
N GLU A 37 1.13 21.56 22.89
CA GLU A 37 1.49 22.97 23.05
C GLU A 37 0.38 23.91 22.54
N ASN A 38 0.49 25.19 22.91
CA ASN A 38 -0.42 26.20 22.41
C ASN A 38 -0.03 26.56 20.97
N HIS A 39 -0.97 26.46 20.05
CA HIS A 39 -0.73 26.84 18.66
C HIS A 39 -1.06 28.33 18.44
N PRO A 40 -0.26 29.05 17.64
CA PRO A 40 -0.51 30.47 17.37
C PRO A 40 -1.80 30.72 16.59
N THR A 41 -2.32 29.75 15.84
CA THR A 41 -3.57 29.90 15.07
C THR A 41 -4.58 28.80 15.35
N ALA A 42 -5.87 29.14 15.21
CA ALA A 42 -6.97 28.20 15.37
C ALA A 42 -6.91 27.04 14.35
N GLY A 43 -6.48 27.32 13.11
CA GLY A 43 -6.32 26.29 12.07
C GLY A 43 -5.26 25.25 12.42
N GLN A 44 -4.14 25.67 13.01
CA GLN A 44 -3.10 24.74 13.48
C GLN A 44 -3.60 23.88 14.64
N ALA A 45 -4.30 24.47 15.61
CA ALA A 45 -4.91 23.74 16.71
C ALA A 45 -5.93 22.69 16.23
N LEU A 46 -6.72 23.01 15.21
CA LEU A 46 -7.68 22.09 14.62
C LEU A 46 -6.98 20.93 13.88
N ASN A 47 -5.94 21.23 13.11
CA ASN A 47 -5.17 20.22 12.41
C ASN A 47 -4.44 19.28 13.37
N ALA A 48 -3.91 19.81 14.49
CA ALA A 48 -3.32 19.00 15.55
C ALA A 48 -4.34 18.03 16.16
N ALA A 49 -5.58 18.48 16.41
CA ALA A 49 -6.65 17.61 16.93
C ALA A 49 -6.99 16.47 15.96
N LYS A 50 -7.08 16.78 14.66
CA LYS A 50 -7.34 15.78 13.62
C LYS A 50 -6.20 14.76 13.51
N ALA A 51 -4.95 15.23 13.52
CA ALA A 51 -3.77 14.38 13.47
C ALA A 51 -3.72 13.42 14.67
N TYR A 52 -3.93 13.94 15.88
CA TYR A 52 -3.96 13.14 17.10
C TYR A 52 -5.01 12.02 17.06
N VAL A 53 -6.23 12.35 16.63
CA VAL A 53 -7.30 11.34 16.51
C VAL A 53 -6.97 10.32 15.42
N ARG A 54 -6.39 10.74 14.29
CA ARG A 54 -5.97 9.83 13.21
C ARG A 54 -4.93 8.82 13.69
N GLU A 55 -3.91 9.26 14.43
CA GLU A 55 -2.89 8.36 15.00
C GLU A 55 -3.49 7.38 16.02
N ARG A 56 -4.44 7.85 16.83
CA ARG A 56 -5.06 7.02 17.86
C ARG A 56 -6.03 5.97 17.30
N LEU A 57 -6.77 6.31 16.24
CA LEU A 57 -7.72 5.40 15.61
C LEU A 57 -7.07 4.45 14.62
N ASN A 58 -5.93 4.84 14.03
CA ASN A 58 -5.16 4.00 13.12
C ASN A 58 -3.82 3.61 13.75
N PRO A 59 -3.79 2.77 14.80
CA PRO A 59 -2.53 2.23 15.28
C PRO A 59 -1.86 1.49 14.11
N PRO A 60 -0.53 1.64 13.94
CA PRO A 60 0.16 0.98 12.84
C PRO A 60 -0.02 -0.52 12.97
N ILE A 61 -0.65 -1.13 11.96
CA ILE A 61 -0.75 -2.59 11.85
C ILE A 61 0.68 -3.09 11.62
N ARG A 62 1.30 -3.59 12.69
CA ARG A 62 2.59 -4.26 12.59
C ARG A 62 2.32 -5.66 12.06
N GLY A 63 2.43 -5.85 10.76
CA GLY A 63 2.54 -7.18 10.19
C GLY A 63 3.85 -7.79 10.67
N GLU A 64 3.78 -8.96 11.32
CA GLU A 64 4.96 -9.78 11.53
C GLU A 64 5.51 -10.14 10.15
N ILE A 65 6.70 -9.63 9.81
CA ILE A 65 7.38 -9.99 8.57
C ILE A 65 7.98 -11.37 8.81
N THR A 66 7.15 -12.39 8.68
CA THR A 66 7.61 -13.77 8.59
C THR A 66 8.34 -13.95 7.26
N GLU A 67 9.39 -14.79 7.22
CA GLU A 67 10.07 -15.17 5.98
C GLU A 67 9.02 -15.53 4.92
N VAL A 68 9.12 -14.91 3.74
CA VAL A 68 8.21 -15.16 2.62
C VAL A 68 8.48 -16.58 2.12
N ARG A 69 7.80 -17.57 2.72
CA ARG A 69 7.73 -18.92 2.19
C ARG A 69 6.81 -18.87 0.98
N ASP A 70 7.30 -19.34 -0.16
CA ASP A 70 6.50 -19.47 -1.38
C ASP A 70 5.52 -20.64 -1.23
N VAL A 71 4.44 -20.41 -0.46
CA VAL A 71 3.40 -21.41 -0.18
C VAL A 71 2.61 -21.75 -1.45
N LEU A 72 2.53 -20.81 -2.38
CA LEU A 72 1.76 -20.94 -3.62
C LEU A 72 2.59 -21.51 -4.77
N GLY A 73 3.90 -21.76 -4.57
CA GLY A 73 4.81 -22.27 -5.60
C GLY A 73 4.94 -21.31 -6.78
N LEU A 74 4.81 -20.00 -6.56
CA LEU A 74 4.90 -18.97 -7.59
C LEU A 74 6.22 -19.04 -8.34
N HIS A 75 7.34 -19.33 -7.66
CA HIS A 75 8.62 -19.52 -8.32
C HIS A 75 8.62 -20.69 -9.29
N GLN A 76 8.03 -21.82 -8.90
CA GLN A 76 7.90 -22.99 -9.78
C GLN A 76 6.97 -22.68 -10.96
N TRP A 77 5.85 -22.00 -10.71
CA TRP A 77 4.92 -21.60 -11.74
C TRP A 77 5.55 -20.65 -12.77
N HIS A 78 6.33 -19.66 -12.33
CA HIS A 78 7.08 -18.77 -13.21
C HIS A 78 8.12 -19.52 -14.05
N ALA A 79 8.84 -20.47 -13.45
CA ALA A 79 9.82 -21.30 -14.15
C ALA A 79 9.16 -22.17 -15.23
N GLU A 80 8.02 -22.81 -14.92
CA GLU A 80 7.28 -23.62 -15.88
C GLU A 80 6.66 -22.79 -17.02
N ARG A 81 6.19 -21.58 -16.71
CA ARG A 81 5.67 -20.64 -17.72
C ARG A 81 6.77 -20.20 -18.68
N ALA A 82 7.94 -19.84 -18.16
CA ALA A 82 9.09 -19.46 -18.98
C ALA A 82 9.54 -20.64 -19.86
N ALA A 83 9.64 -21.85 -19.31
CA ALA A 83 10.00 -23.05 -20.08
C ALA A 83 8.99 -23.35 -21.20
N ARG A 84 7.69 -23.21 -20.92
CA ARG A 84 6.63 -23.37 -21.94
C ARG A 84 6.67 -22.28 -23.02
N GLU A 85 6.99 -21.04 -22.68
CA GLU A 85 7.17 -19.96 -23.65
C GLU A 85 8.40 -20.18 -24.52
N SER A 86 9.54 -20.62 -23.96
CA SER A 86 10.73 -20.99 -24.72
C SER A 86 10.46 -22.17 -25.66
N ALA A 87 9.81 -23.23 -25.18
CA ALA A 87 9.45 -24.37 -26.02
C ALA A 87 8.49 -23.97 -27.16
N ARG A 88 7.50 -23.11 -26.88
CA ARG A 88 6.62 -22.55 -27.92
C ARG A 88 7.36 -21.66 -28.89
N GLN A 89 8.32 -20.85 -28.43
CA GLN A 89 9.16 -20.06 -29.32
C GLN A 89 10.00 -20.96 -30.24
N GLU A 90 10.59 -22.03 -29.74
CA GLU A 90 11.37 -22.98 -30.54
C GLU A 90 10.50 -23.74 -31.56
N GLU A 91 9.31 -24.16 -31.15
CA GLU A 91 8.35 -24.88 -32.00
C GLU A 91 7.71 -23.98 -33.07
N VAL A 92 7.44 -22.72 -32.74
CA VAL A 92 6.89 -21.71 -33.67
C VAL A 92 7.96 -21.16 -34.61
N LEU A 93 9.21 -20.98 -34.15
CA LEU A 93 10.23 -20.33 -34.96
C LEU A 93 10.86 -21.29 -35.98
N GLY A 94 11.06 -22.59 -35.70
CA GLY A 94 11.76 -23.52 -36.61
C GLY A 94 13.15 -23.05 -37.10
N ALA A 95 13.64 -21.92 -36.58
CA ALA A 95 14.61 -21.03 -37.18
C ALA A 95 15.30 -20.25 -36.06
N ILE A 96 16.63 -20.32 -36.07
CA ILE A 96 17.50 -19.76 -35.04
C ILE A 96 17.66 -18.26 -35.28
N ILE A 97 17.72 -17.47 -34.21
CA ILE A 97 18.14 -16.07 -34.30
C ILE A 97 19.66 -16.01 -34.07
N VAL A 98 20.43 -15.67 -35.10
CA VAL A 98 21.89 -15.44 -35.00
C VAL A 98 22.16 -13.95 -35.14
N LYS A 99 22.79 -13.33 -34.14
CA LYS A 99 23.08 -11.89 -34.09
C LYS A 99 21.85 -10.99 -34.36
N GLY A 100 20.70 -11.33 -33.78
CA GLY A 100 19.47 -10.52 -33.88
C GLY A 100 18.71 -10.64 -35.22
N LYS A 101 19.10 -11.55 -36.11
CA LYS A 101 18.36 -11.87 -37.34
C LYS A 101 17.97 -13.35 -37.38
N GLN A 102 16.71 -13.62 -37.71
CA GLN A 102 16.14 -14.96 -37.77
C GLN A 102 16.56 -15.65 -39.08
N VAL A 103 17.13 -16.85 -39.00
CA VAL A 103 17.60 -17.63 -40.16
C VAL A 103 16.91 -19.00 -40.19
N ALA A 104 16.16 -19.26 -41.26
CA ALA A 104 15.49 -20.54 -41.50
C ALA A 104 16.50 -21.62 -41.92
N ILE A 105 16.42 -22.79 -41.28
CA ILE A 105 17.27 -23.93 -41.61
C ILE A 105 16.50 -24.85 -42.55
N GLU A 106 16.97 -24.98 -43.80
CA GLU A 106 16.45 -25.98 -44.72
C GLU A 106 16.95 -27.38 -44.32
N ARG A 107 16.02 -28.26 -43.96
CA ARG A 107 16.33 -29.68 -43.73
C ARG A 107 16.43 -30.40 -45.07
N ARG A 108 17.66 -30.71 -45.49
CA ARG A 108 17.89 -31.57 -46.66
C ARG A 108 17.53 -33.02 -46.31
N LYS A 109 16.42 -33.51 -46.87
CA LYS A 109 16.04 -34.94 -46.82
C LYS A 109 17.10 -35.75 -47.55
N VAL A 110 17.79 -36.64 -46.83
CA VAL A 110 18.61 -37.70 -47.43
C VAL A 110 17.65 -38.75 -48.01
N ARG A 111 17.77 -39.02 -49.31
CA ARG A 111 16.94 -39.99 -50.04
C ARG A 111 17.20 -41.41 -49.55
N ALA A 112 16.14 -42.21 -49.45
CA ALA A 112 16.16 -43.64 -49.72
C ALA A 112 15.06 -43.92 -50.75
#